data_AF-M4PKH1-F1
#
_entry.id   AF-M4PKH1-F1
#
_cell.length_a   1.000
_cell.length_b   1.000
_cell.length_c   1.000
_cell.angle_alpha   90.00
_cell.angle_beta   90.00
_cell.angle_gamma   90.00
#
_symmetry.space_group_name_H-M   'P 1'
#
loop_
_entity.id
_entity.type
_entity.pdbx_description
1 polymer ?
#
loop_
_entity_poly.entity_id
_entity_poly.type
_entity_poly.pdbx_seq_one_letter_code
_entity_poly.pdbx_strand_id
1 'polypeptide(L)'
;YTSILLLIDESEDTNILHKAFDIGISDYIMVPICNNELVARVNLQIKKKRYQNALRSHLKNNAEMSIRDSLTGCYNRRYFEMHFQNILNESQEKDKPLSVMLLDIDHFKQVNDSLGHQVGDEILQQICKRIFNSIRISDLLARYGGEEFVIIMPET
;
A
#
# COMPACT_ATOMS: atom_id res chain seq x y z
N TYR A 1 -12.27 6.31 -8.07
CA TYR A 1 -13.34 7.31 -8.00
C TYR A 1 -13.57 7.81 -9.41
N THR A 2 -14.76 7.54 -9.95
CA THR A 2 -15.15 7.95 -11.30
C THR A 2 -16.21 9.03 -11.14
N SER A 3 -15.92 10.24 -11.60
CA SER A 3 -16.90 11.33 -11.54
C SER A 3 -18.02 11.07 -12.55
N ILE A 4 -19.26 11.15 -12.11
CA ILE A 4 -20.46 11.01 -12.94
C ILE A 4 -21.24 12.31 -12.86
N LEU A 5 -21.59 12.87 -14.03
CA LEU A 5 -22.40 14.08 -14.17
C LEU A 5 -23.78 13.68 -14.70
N LEU A 6 -24.83 14.00 -13.96
CA LEU A 6 -26.21 13.71 -14.35
C LEU A 6 -26.77 14.86 -15.21
N LEU A 7 -27.51 14.54 -16.26
CA LEU A 7 -28.29 15.52 -17.02
C LEU A 7 -29.75 15.42 -16.60
N ILE A 8 -30.38 16.55 -16.30
CA ILE A 8 -31.72 16.63 -15.71
C ILE A 8 -32.54 17.65 -16.48
N ASP A 9 -33.81 17.35 -16.72
CA ASP A 9 -34.77 18.28 -17.31
C ASP A 9 -35.52 19.07 -16.21
N GLU A 10 -35.98 20.29 -16.48
CA GLU A 10 -36.78 21.11 -15.55
C GLU A 10 -38.09 20.43 -15.13
N SER A 11 -38.58 19.46 -15.90
CA SER A 11 -39.75 18.66 -15.55
C SER A 11 -39.49 17.55 -14.52
N GLU A 12 -38.23 17.29 -14.14
CA GLU A 12 -37.89 16.21 -13.22
C GLU A 12 -38.07 16.60 -11.74
N ASP A 13 -38.60 15.65 -10.96
CA ASP A 13 -38.85 15.81 -9.53
C ASP A 13 -37.52 15.97 -8.76
N THR A 14 -37.44 16.95 -7.86
CA THR A 14 -36.27 17.19 -6.99
C THR A 14 -35.93 15.99 -6.11
N ASN A 15 -36.86 15.06 -5.91
CA ASN A 15 -36.60 13.76 -5.28
C ASN A 15 -35.57 12.90 -6.03
N ILE A 16 -35.44 13.05 -7.35
CA ILE A 16 -34.45 12.33 -8.17
C ILE A 16 -33.03 12.80 -7.83
N LEU A 17 -32.84 14.10 -7.59
CA LEU A 17 -31.55 14.68 -7.20
C LEU A 17 -31.05 14.13 -5.87
N HIS A 18 -31.92 14.03 -4.87
CA HIS A 18 -31.56 13.47 -3.57
C HIS A 18 -31.05 12.02 -3.71
N LYS A 19 -31.81 11.18 -4.42
CA LYS A 19 -31.41 9.79 -4.68
C LYS A 19 -30.13 9.70 -5.51
N ALA A 20 -29.96 10.59 -6.48
CA ALA A 20 -28.78 10.63 -7.33
C ALA A 20 -27.50 10.84 -6.50
N PHE A 21 -27.53 11.78 -5.56
CA PHE A 21 -26.39 12.00 -4.66
C PHE A 21 -26.15 10.84 -3.69
N ASP A 22 -27.21 10.21 -3.17
CA ASP A 22 -27.07 9.03 -2.30
C ASP A 22 -26.39 7.84 -3.01
N ILE A 23 -26.62 7.69 -4.32
CA ILE A 23 -26.02 6.63 -5.14
C ILE A 23 -24.58 7.01 -5.61
N GLY A 24 -24.14 8.24 -5.32
CA GLY A 24 -22.75 8.68 -5.55
C GLY A 24 -22.52 9.47 -6.84
N ILE A 25 -23.58 10.03 -7.44
CA ILE A 25 -23.43 11.01 -8.53
C ILE A 25 -22.68 12.23 -8.03
N SER A 26 -21.74 12.71 -8.84
CA SER A 26 -20.80 13.75 -8.41
C SER A 26 -21.34 15.15 -8.53
N ASP A 27 -22.18 15.40 -9.55
CA ASP A 27 -22.83 16.68 -9.83
C ASP A 27 -23.91 16.49 -10.92
N TYR A 28 -24.72 17.51 -11.18
CA TYR A 28 -25.75 17.51 -12.23
C TYR A 28 -25.72 18.78 -13.11
N ILE A 29 -26.36 18.71 -14.27
CA ILE A 29 -26.58 19.83 -15.21
C ILE A 29 -28.03 19.81 -15.70
N MET A 30 -28.65 20.99 -15.73
CA MET A 30 -29.99 21.17 -16.29
C MET A 30 -29.94 21.28 -17.82
N VAL A 31 -30.96 20.72 -18.48
CA VAL A 31 -31.20 20.80 -19.92
C VAL A 31 -32.28 21.86 -20.19
N PRO A 32 -32.19 22.69 -21.25
CA PRO A 32 -31.16 22.72 -22.30
C PRO A 32 -29.79 23.17 -21.79
N ILE A 33 -28.74 22.45 -22.20
CA ILE A 33 -27.39 22.62 -21.66
C ILE A 33 -26.80 23.97 -22.06
N CYS A 34 -26.38 24.75 -21.07
CA CYS A 34 -25.53 25.92 -21.30
C CYS A 34 -24.07 25.49 -21.47
N ASN A 35 -23.46 25.77 -22.64
CA ASN A 35 -22.08 25.39 -22.93
C ASN A 35 -21.07 25.94 -21.90
N ASN A 36 -21.27 27.18 -21.44
CA ASN A 36 -20.37 27.79 -20.45
C ASN A 36 -20.45 27.07 -19.10
N GLU A 37 -21.65 26.67 -18.69
CA GLU A 37 -21.85 25.90 -17.45
C GLU A 37 -21.28 24.49 -17.56
N LEU A 38 -21.53 23.80 -18.69
CA LEU A 38 -20.97 22.48 -18.96
C LEU A 38 -19.44 22.49 -18.87
N VAL A 39 -18.80 23.42 -19.57
CA VAL A 39 -17.34 23.55 -19.56
C VAL A 39 -16.83 23.83 -18.15
N ALA A 40 -17.48 24.73 -17.40
CA ALA A 40 -17.08 25.04 -16.02
C ALA A 40 -17.18 23.82 -15.09
N ARG A 41 -18.30 23.09 -15.13
CA ARG A 41 -18.53 21.92 -14.27
C ARG A 41 -17.63 20.75 -14.65
N VAL A 42 -17.45 20.47 -15.94
CA VAL A 42 -16.51 19.44 -16.40
C VAL A 42 -15.09 19.77 -15.95
N ASN A 43 -14.64 21.01 -16.11
CA ASN A 43 -13.31 21.43 -15.66
C ASN A 43 -13.14 21.28 -14.13
N LEU A 44 -14.18 21.60 -13.36
CA LEU A 44 -14.17 21.40 -11.91
C LEU A 44 -14.02 19.92 -11.54
N GLN A 45 -14.76 19.02 -12.20
CA GLN A 45 -14.67 17.58 -11.99
C GLN A 45 -13.28 17.03 -12.36
N ILE A 46 -12.72 17.46 -13.49
CA ILE A 46 -11.37 17.09 -13.92
C ILE A 46 -10.34 17.56 -12.89
N LYS A 47 -10.44 18.82 -12.41
CA LYS A 47 -9.52 19.38 -11.41
C LYS A 47 -9.59 18.62 -10.09
N LYS A 48 -10.78 18.33 -9.58
CA LYS A 48 -10.99 17.50 -8.38
C LYS A 48 -10.36 16.11 -8.53
N LYS A 49 -10.59 15.43 -9.66
CA LYS A 49 -10.02 14.11 -9.94
C LYS A 49 -8.49 14.14 -10.00
N ARG A 50 -7.90 15.15 -10.64
CA ARG A 50 -6.43 15.32 -10.70
C ARG A 50 -5.82 15.52 -9.31
N TYR A 51 -6.43 16.35 -8.47
CA TYR A 51 -5.93 16.57 -7.11
C TYR A 51 -5.99 15.30 -6.25
N GLN A 52 -7.11 14.57 -6.31
CA GLN A 52 -7.25 13.29 -5.61
C GLN A 52 -6.21 12.26 -6.08
N ASN A 53 -5.99 12.17 -7.39
CA ASN A 53 -4.98 11.28 -7.94
C ASN A 53 -3.56 11.68 -7.54
N ALA A 54 -3.25 12.98 -7.54
CA ALA A 54 -1.97 13.50 -7.07
C ALA A 54 -1.76 13.15 -5.59
N LEU A 55 -2.76 13.39 -4.73
CA LEU A 55 -2.68 13.04 -3.31
C LEU A 55 -2.46 11.54 -3.10
N ARG A 56 -3.21 10.70 -3.83
CA ARG A 56 -3.00 9.24 -3.81
C ARG A 56 -1.61 8.85 -4.27
N SER A 57 -1.09 9.49 -5.32
CA SER A 57 0.26 9.24 -5.81
C SER A 57 1.32 9.69 -4.81
N HIS A 58 1.14 10.81 -4.11
CA HIS A 58 2.06 11.26 -3.06
C HIS A 58 2.08 10.30 -1.87
N LEU A 59 0.91 9.84 -1.43
CA LEU A 59 0.80 8.82 -0.38
C LEU A 59 1.44 7.50 -0.82
N LYS A 60 1.19 7.08 -2.06
CA LYS A 60 1.79 5.87 -2.64
C LYS A 60 3.31 5.98 -2.77
N ASN A 61 3.84 7.10 -3.25
CA ASN A 61 5.28 7.30 -3.42
C ASN A 61 6.02 7.41 -2.07
N ASN A 62 5.41 8.05 -1.06
CA ASN A 62 5.93 8.06 0.31
C ASN A 62 5.89 6.68 0.96
N ALA A 63 4.92 5.84 0.59
CA ALA A 63 4.89 4.45 1.01
C ALA A 63 5.98 3.64 0.29
N GLU A 64 6.09 3.73 -1.04
CA GLU A 64 7.00 2.91 -1.86
C GLU A 64 8.49 3.11 -1.55
N MET A 65 8.93 4.33 -1.22
CA MET A 65 10.33 4.56 -0.76
C MET A 65 10.62 4.04 0.67
N SER A 66 9.61 3.51 1.37
CA SER A 66 9.70 3.13 2.78
C SER A 66 9.11 1.74 3.03
N ILE A 67 9.11 0.85 2.02
CA ILE A 67 8.66 -0.55 2.15
C ILE A 67 9.83 -1.52 2.24
N ARG A 68 10.92 -1.26 1.51
CA ARG A 68 12.09 -2.14 1.46
C ARG A 68 13.21 -1.63 2.36
N ASP A 69 14.01 -2.56 2.88
CA ASP A 69 15.29 -2.27 3.50
C ASP A 69 16.30 -1.89 2.42
N SER A 70 17.01 -0.77 2.60
CA SER A 70 17.92 -0.23 1.58
C SER A 70 19.15 -1.09 1.35
N LEU A 71 19.58 -1.85 2.36
CA LEU A 71 20.76 -2.70 2.27
C LEU A 71 20.45 -4.05 1.63
N THR A 72 19.42 -4.72 2.12
CA THR A 72 19.13 -6.13 1.78
C THR A 72 18.05 -6.29 0.71
N GLY A 73 17.22 -5.27 0.49
CA GLY A 73 16.11 -5.31 -0.48
C GLY A 73 14.91 -6.16 -0.03
N CYS A 74 14.94 -6.81 1.14
CA CYS A 74 13.74 -7.41 1.72
C CYS A 74 12.80 -6.32 2.28
N TYR A 75 11.65 -6.70 2.84
CA TYR A 75 10.78 -5.71 3.47
C TYR A 75 11.44 -5.12 4.72
N ASN A 76 11.13 -3.87 5.05
CA ASN A 76 11.61 -3.29 6.30
C ASN A 76 10.65 -3.59 7.47
N ARG A 77 11.12 -3.35 8.68
CA ARG A 77 10.34 -3.48 9.92
C ARG A 77 8.98 -2.77 9.85
N ARG A 78 8.93 -1.54 9.32
CA ARG A 78 7.68 -0.76 9.25
C ARG A 78 6.63 -1.48 8.41
N TYR A 79 7.04 -2.03 7.28
CA TYR A 79 6.15 -2.80 6.42
C TYR A 79 5.65 -4.06 7.13
N PHE A 80 6.55 -4.80 7.79
CA PHE A 80 6.17 -5.96 8.60
C PHE A 80 5.11 -5.59 9.66
N GLU A 81 5.34 -4.57 10.48
CA GLU A 81 4.41 -4.17 11.55
C GLU A 81 3.04 -3.75 11.01
N MET A 82 3.01 -3.03 9.88
CA MET A 82 1.76 -2.62 9.23
C MET A 82 0.98 -3.79 8.63
N HIS A 83 1.67 -4.78 8.06
CA HIS A 83 1.01 -5.90 7.35
C HIS A 83 0.73 -7.10 8.25
N PHE A 84 1.47 -7.28 9.34
CA PHE A 84 1.36 -8.44 10.22
C PHE A 84 -0.07 -8.59 10.79
N GLN A 85 -0.68 -7.50 11.24
CA GLN A 85 -2.05 -7.53 11.78
C GLN A 85 -3.09 -7.98 10.74
N ASN A 86 -2.94 -7.54 9.48
CA ASN A 86 -3.85 -7.94 8.41
C ASN A 86 -3.71 -9.43 8.09
N ILE A 87 -2.46 -9.94 8.03
CA ILE A 87 -2.20 -11.37 7.77
C ILE A 87 -2.72 -12.22 8.93
N LEU A 88 -2.53 -11.78 10.16
CA LEU A 88 -3.03 -12.46 11.36
C LEU A 88 -4.56 -12.57 11.34
N ASN A 89 -5.26 -11.46 11.09
CA ASN A 89 -6.71 -11.44 11.00
C ASN A 89 -7.22 -12.32 9.86
N GLU A 90 -6.60 -12.25 8.68
CA GLU A 90 -6.96 -13.08 7.53
C GLU A 90 -6.79 -14.58 7.82
N SER A 91 -5.72 -14.95 8.53
CA SER A 91 -5.48 -16.35 8.94
C SER A 91 -6.53 -16.84 9.92
N GLN A 92 -6.92 -15.99 10.88
CA GLN A 92 -7.99 -16.31 11.85
C GLN A 92 -9.35 -16.43 11.17
N GLU A 93 -9.71 -15.52 10.27
CA GLU A 93 -10.97 -15.56 9.53
C GLU A 93 -11.08 -16.80 8.63
N LYS A 94 -9.96 -17.24 8.05
CA LYS A 94 -9.92 -18.41 7.16
C LYS A 94 -9.64 -19.73 7.87
N ASP A 95 -9.49 -19.70 9.20
CA ASP A 95 -9.11 -20.85 10.03
C ASP A 95 -7.88 -21.59 9.47
N LYS A 96 -6.88 -20.82 9.03
CA LYS A 96 -5.61 -21.34 8.52
C LYS A 96 -4.48 -21.11 9.53
N PRO A 97 -3.48 -22.01 9.59
CA PRO A 97 -2.33 -21.80 10.45
C PRO A 97 -1.45 -20.66 9.93
N LEU A 98 -0.78 -19.96 10.85
CA LEU A 98 0.18 -18.90 10.57
C LEU A 98 1.40 -19.09 11.45
N SER A 99 2.57 -19.19 10.82
CA SER A 99 3.84 -19.31 11.51
C SER A 99 4.66 -18.04 11.33
N VAL A 100 5.39 -17.67 12.40
CA VAL A 100 6.31 -16.53 12.41
C VAL A 100 7.65 -17.01 12.94
N MET A 101 8.71 -16.65 12.23
CA MET A 101 10.09 -16.96 12.63
C MET A 101 10.86 -15.66 12.80
N LEU A 102 11.48 -15.48 13.97
CA LEU A 102 12.45 -14.41 14.21
C LEU A 102 13.85 -15.04 14.20
N LEU A 103 14.74 -14.45 13.42
CA LEU A 103 16.12 -14.87 13.21
C LEU A 103 17.06 -13.77 13.67
N ASP A 104 18.08 -14.13 14.42
CA ASP A 104 19.19 -13.25 14.82
C ASP A 104 20.51 -13.86 14.32
N ILE A 105 21.46 -13.02 13.91
CA ILE A 105 22.76 -13.50 13.43
C ILE A 105 23.75 -13.51 14.59
N ASP A 106 24.10 -14.73 15.01
CA ASP A 106 25.05 -14.94 16.09
C ASP A 106 26.38 -14.21 15.84
N HIS A 107 26.86 -13.51 16.86
CA HIS A 107 28.16 -12.83 16.88
C HIS A 107 28.38 -11.78 15.77
N PHE A 108 27.32 -11.23 15.16
CA PHE A 108 27.46 -10.27 14.06
C PHE A 108 28.28 -9.03 14.44
N LYS A 109 28.15 -8.54 15.68
CA LYS A 109 29.00 -7.47 16.20
C LYS A 109 30.50 -7.79 16.13
N GLN A 110 30.92 -9.02 16.47
CA GLN A 110 32.33 -9.41 16.43
C GLN A 110 32.87 -9.40 15.00
N VAL A 111 32.04 -9.76 14.02
CA VAL A 111 32.36 -9.68 12.60
C VAL A 111 32.58 -8.24 12.18
N ASN A 112 31.67 -7.33 12.54
CA ASN A 112 31.82 -5.90 12.26
C ASN A 112 33.08 -5.32 12.91
N ASP A 113 33.36 -5.68 14.16
CA ASP A 113 34.51 -5.17 14.90
C ASP A 113 35.84 -5.70 14.31
N SER A 114 35.85 -6.92 13.76
CA SER A 114 37.06 -7.57 13.23
C SER A 114 37.32 -7.30 11.75
N LEU A 115 36.26 -7.20 10.94
CA LEU A 115 36.33 -7.15 9.48
C LEU A 115 35.75 -5.85 8.89
N GLY A 116 35.16 -4.99 9.72
CA GLY A 116 34.55 -3.73 9.31
C GLY A 116 33.10 -3.88 8.82
N HIS A 117 32.37 -2.76 8.90
CA HIS A 117 30.94 -2.72 8.57
C HIS A 117 30.61 -3.07 7.12
N GLN A 118 31.49 -2.77 6.16
CA GLN A 118 31.27 -3.14 4.76
C GLN A 118 31.15 -4.66 4.58
N VAL A 119 31.98 -5.43 5.29
CA VAL A 119 31.92 -6.90 5.25
C VAL A 119 30.66 -7.41 5.95
N GLY A 120 30.27 -6.79 7.06
CA GLY A 120 28.99 -7.08 7.71
C GLY A 120 27.79 -6.84 6.78
N ASP A 121 27.80 -5.74 6.04
CA ASP A 121 26.77 -5.40 5.07
C ASP A 121 26.66 -6.44 3.95
N GLU A 122 27.79 -6.91 3.41
CA GLU A 122 27.82 -7.99 2.43
C GLU A 122 27.26 -9.31 3.00
N ILE A 123 27.57 -9.64 4.25
CA ILE A 123 27.05 -10.83 4.94
C ILE A 123 25.53 -10.75 5.07
N LEU A 124 24.99 -9.60 5.49
CA LEU A 124 23.55 -9.38 5.59
C LEU A 124 22.84 -9.57 4.25
N GLN A 125 23.43 -9.03 3.17
CA GLN A 125 22.90 -9.22 1.81
C GLN A 125 22.90 -10.70 1.40
N GLN A 126 23.97 -11.44 1.68
CA GLN A 126 24.07 -12.86 1.35
C GLN A 126 23.09 -13.71 2.17
N ILE A 127 22.94 -13.43 3.46
CA ILE A 127 21.97 -14.12 4.33
C ILE A 127 20.55 -13.88 3.81
N CYS A 128 20.19 -12.62 3.54
CA CYS A 128 18.89 -12.28 2.99
C CYS A 128 18.61 -13.03 1.69
N LYS A 129 19.58 -13.08 0.76
CA LYS A 129 19.45 -13.80 -0.51
C LYS A 129 19.26 -15.31 -0.30
N ARG A 130 19.98 -15.91 0.66
CA ARG A 130 19.84 -17.34 0.99
C ARG A 130 18.47 -17.65 1.58
N ILE A 131 17.99 -16.81 2.50
CA ILE A 131 16.64 -16.96 3.09
C ILE A 131 15.59 -16.82 1.99
N PHE A 132 15.69 -15.79 1.15
CA PHE A 132 14.75 -15.56 0.05
C PHE A 132 14.64 -16.76 -0.91
N ASN A 133 15.75 -17.43 -1.20
CA ASN A 133 15.76 -18.63 -2.04
C ASN A 133 15.22 -19.89 -1.32
N SER A 134 15.05 -19.84 0.00
CA SER A 134 14.61 -20.97 0.82
C SER A 134 13.14 -20.88 1.21
N ILE A 135 12.49 -19.73 1.02
CA ILE A 135 11.08 -19.47 1.36
C ILE A 135 10.19 -19.49 0.10
N ARG A 136 8.88 -19.62 0.31
CA ARG A 136 7.88 -19.56 -0.77
C ARG A 136 7.61 -18.12 -1.17
N ILE A 137 7.01 -17.95 -2.35
CA ILE A 137 6.56 -16.64 -2.86
C ILE A 137 5.48 -16.03 -1.95
N SER A 138 4.68 -16.87 -1.28
CA SER A 138 3.65 -16.45 -0.32
C SER A 138 4.22 -15.94 1.00
N ASP A 139 5.49 -16.25 1.29
CA ASP A 139 6.10 -15.93 2.57
C ASP A 139 6.67 -14.51 2.52
N LEU A 140 6.63 -13.83 3.67
CA LEU A 140 7.10 -12.46 3.80
C LEU A 140 8.41 -12.46 4.58
N LEU A 141 9.51 -12.06 3.94
CA LEU A 141 10.79 -11.79 4.59
C LEU A 141 10.96 -10.29 4.84
N ALA A 142 11.22 -9.91 6.09
CA ALA A 142 11.57 -8.55 6.45
C ALA A 142 12.81 -8.49 7.35
N ARG A 143 13.57 -7.40 7.26
CA ARG A 143 14.63 -7.06 8.21
C ARG A 143 14.01 -6.28 9.37
N TYR A 144 14.01 -6.91 10.54
CA TYR A 144 13.38 -6.39 11.75
C TYR A 144 14.31 -5.45 12.53
N GLY A 145 15.60 -5.74 12.53
CA GLY A 145 16.63 -4.99 13.25
C GLY A 145 17.93 -4.86 12.45
N GLY A 146 19.03 -4.49 13.13
CA GLY A 146 20.35 -4.42 12.50
C GLY A 146 20.78 -5.76 11.92
N GLU A 147 20.74 -6.82 12.72
CA GLU A 147 21.10 -8.19 12.32
C GLU A 147 19.93 -9.18 12.41
N GLU A 148 18.73 -8.68 12.71
CA GLU A 148 17.53 -9.49 12.91
C GLU A 148 16.64 -9.53 11.65
N PHE A 149 16.15 -10.72 11.31
CA PHE A 149 15.18 -10.95 10.23
C PHE A 149 13.92 -11.61 10.78
N VAL A 150 12.78 -11.28 10.19
CA VAL A 150 11.50 -11.92 10.48
C VAL A 150 10.89 -12.50 9.22
N ILE A 151 10.33 -13.71 9.34
CA ILE A 151 9.65 -14.42 8.27
C ILE A 151 8.22 -14.71 8.72
N ILE A 152 7.24 -14.31 7.91
CA ILE A 152 5.85 -14.73 8.07
C ILE A 152 5.56 -15.81 7.03
N MET A 153 5.03 -16.94 7.48
CA MET A 153 4.68 -18.10 6.64
C MET A 153 3.18 -18.39 6.80
N PRO A 154 2.33 -17.82 5.92
CA PRO A 154 0.92 -18.15 5.90
C PRO A 154 0.69 -19.62 5.58
N GLU A 155 -0.37 -20.19 6.13
CA GLU A 155 -0.77 -21.59 5.91
C GLU A 155 0.30 -22.61 6.34
N THR A 156 1.04 -22.27 7.41
CA THR A 156 2.07 -23.12 8.05
C THR A 156 1.93 -23.02 9.56
#